data_AF-A0A2K9NE34-F1
#
_entry.id   AF-A0A2K9NE34-F1
#
_cell.length_a   1.000
_cell.length_b   1.000
_cell.length_c   1.000
_cell.angle_alpha   90.00
_cell.angle_beta   90.00
_cell.angle_gamma   90.00
#
_symmetry.space_group_name_H-M   'P 1'
#
loop_
_entity.id
_entity.type
_entity.pdbx_description
1 polymer ?
#
loop_
_entity_poly.entity_id
_entity_poly.type
_entity_poly.pdbx_seq_one_letter_code
_entity_poly.pdbx_strand_id
1 'polypeptide(L)'
;MNKEQAFGAERIDRKDAPAGTVAQEAESITAKLTSVSQQTTDRYTFTLDNGQVWSQVVARSIANAKPGKLVKIEKGMFGSFTMTIDGVTGIIKVRRVK
;
A
#
# COMPACT_ATOMS: atom_id res chain seq x y z
N MET A 1 31.74 -31.57 20.09
CA MET A 1 30.54 -30.76 20.38
C MET A 1 30.94 -29.32 20.12
N ASN A 2 30.67 -28.80 18.92
CA ASN A 2 31.10 -27.45 18.55
C ASN A 2 29.88 -26.66 18.08
N LYS A 3 29.49 -25.69 18.89
CA LYS A 3 28.72 -24.51 18.46
C LYS A 3 29.76 -23.48 18.04
N GLU A 4 29.63 -22.93 16.84
CA GLU A 4 29.98 -21.55 16.53
C GLU A 4 29.43 -21.21 15.14
N GLN A 5 28.37 -20.42 15.19
CA GLN A 5 27.75 -19.74 14.05
C GLN A 5 28.57 -18.48 13.76
N ALA A 6 28.87 -18.21 12.49
CA ALA A 6 28.91 -16.85 11.92
C ALA A 6 29.38 -16.87 10.46
N PHE A 7 28.49 -17.19 9.52
CA PHE A 7 28.66 -16.83 8.11
C PHE A 7 27.28 -16.56 7.50
N GLY A 8 27.14 -15.40 6.85
CA GLY A 8 25.90 -14.91 6.24
C GLY A 8 25.81 -13.39 6.40
N ALA A 9 26.68 -12.62 5.76
CA ALA A 9 26.55 -12.16 4.38
C ALA A 9 25.66 -10.91 4.25
N GLU A 10 26.28 -9.90 3.64
CA GLU A 10 25.69 -8.86 2.81
C GLU A 10 24.85 -7.73 3.44
N ARG A 11 25.44 -6.54 3.27
CA ARG A 11 24.75 -5.28 2.97
C ARG A 11 23.62 -5.57 1.98
N ILE A 12 22.38 -5.30 2.38
CA ILE A 12 21.43 -4.80 1.41
C ILE A 12 20.65 -3.68 2.10
N ASP A 13 20.96 -2.44 1.74
CA ASP A 13 19.98 -1.37 1.63
C ASP A 13 18.93 -1.80 0.61
N ARG A 14 18.09 -2.79 0.95
CA ARG A 14 16.99 -3.23 0.10
C ARG A 14 15.78 -2.40 0.48
N LYS A 15 15.69 -1.21 -0.09
CA LYS A 15 14.38 -0.77 -0.59
C LYS A 15 13.92 -1.89 -1.51
N ASP A 16 12.95 -2.69 -1.06
CA ASP A 16 12.33 -3.88 -1.68
C ASP A 16 12.46 -5.14 -0.80
N ALA A 17 11.71 -5.21 0.30
CA ALA A 17 11.42 -6.47 0.99
C ALA A 17 9.95 -6.86 0.75
N PRO A 18 9.67 -8.06 0.19
CA PRO A 18 8.31 -8.58 0.05
C PRO A 18 7.90 -9.18 1.39
N ALA A 19 7.16 -8.43 2.20
CA ALA A 19 6.66 -8.91 3.48
C ALA A 19 5.25 -9.48 3.33
N GLY A 20 5.19 -10.74 2.93
CA GLY A 20 4.04 -11.59 3.25
C GLY A 20 3.95 -11.79 4.76
N THR A 21 2.72 -11.71 5.26
CA THR A 21 2.28 -12.24 6.56
C THR A 21 2.69 -11.46 7.82
N VAL A 22 2.11 -10.29 8.03
CA VAL A 22 1.41 -9.96 9.28
C VAL A 22 0.50 -8.76 9.02
N ALA A 23 -0.80 -8.93 9.28
CA ALA A 23 -1.72 -7.82 9.47
C ALA A 23 -1.43 -7.13 10.83
N GLN A 24 -0.18 -6.76 11.06
CA GLN A 24 0.15 -5.71 12.03
C GLN A 24 -0.38 -4.41 11.43
N GLU A 25 -1.00 -3.60 12.27
CA GLU A 25 -1.52 -2.28 11.95
C GLU A 25 -0.39 -1.33 11.55
N ALA A 26 0.27 -1.62 10.43
CA ALA A 26 1.41 -0.87 9.95
C ALA A 26 0.97 0.58 9.78
N GLU A 27 1.69 1.49 10.44
CA GLU A 27 1.46 2.93 10.36
C GLU A 27 1.60 3.42 8.91
N SER A 28 2.33 2.67 8.08
CA SER A 28 2.38 2.86 6.64
C SER A 28 2.48 1.53 5.88
N ILE A 29 1.92 1.48 4.68
CA ILE A 29 1.91 0.34 3.76
C ILE A 29 2.39 0.83 2.41
N THR A 30 3.34 0.14 1.79
CA THR A 30 3.76 0.41 0.41
C THR A 30 3.53 -0.86 -0.41
N ALA A 31 2.83 -0.74 -1.53
CA ALA A 31 2.38 -1.87 -2.33
C ALA A 31 2.17 -1.46 -3.79
N LYS A 32 2.07 -2.43 -4.70
CA LYS A 32 1.76 -2.15 -6.10
C LYS A 32 0.26 -2.21 -6.34
N LEU A 33 -0.27 -1.24 -7.07
CA LEU A 33 -1.65 -1.20 -7.52
C LEU A 33 -1.86 -2.25 -8.60
N THR A 34 -2.76 -3.21 -8.37
CA THR A 34 -3.07 -4.29 -9.33
C THR A 34 -4.39 -4.05 -10.05
N SER A 35 -5.35 -3.38 -9.41
CA SER A 35 -6.64 -3.06 -10.01
C SER A 35 -7.22 -1.76 -9.46
N VAL A 36 -7.93 -1.04 -10.32
CA VAL A 36 -8.73 0.14 -9.98
C VAL A 36 -10.13 -0.09 -10.53
N SER A 37 -11.11 -0.14 -9.65
CA SER A 37 -12.52 -0.32 -10.01
C SER A 37 -13.31 0.90 -9.56
N GLN A 38 -14.05 1.50 -10.50
CA GLN A 38 -15.02 2.54 -10.16
C GLN A 38 -16.30 1.87 -9.64
N GLN A 39 -16.68 2.20 -8.40
CA GLN A 39 -17.88 1.67 -7.75
C GLN A 39 -19.11 2.52 -8.08
N THR A 40 -18.99 3.84 -7.92
CA THR A 40 -20.04 4.83 -8.23
C THR A 40 -19.39 6.06 -8.86
N THR A 41 -20.18 7.08 -9.20
CA THR A 41 -19.65 8.40 -9.60
C THR A 41 -18.62 8.86 -8.57
N ASP A 42 -17.39 9.09 -9.04
CA ASP A 42 -16.24 9.58 -8.26
C ASP A 42 -15.81 8.73 -7.05
N ARG A 43 -16.19 7.45 -6.96
CA ARG A 43 -15.72 6.53 -5.91
C ARG A 43 -14.99 5.33 -6.49
N TYR A 44 -13.73 5.19 -6.13
CA TYR A 44 -12.85 4.11 -6.60
C TYR A 44 -12.49 3.10 -5.49
N THR A 45 -12.24 1.88 -5.91
CA THR A 45 -11.67 0.79 -5.11
C THR A 45 -10.35 0.35 -5.71
N PHE A 46 -9.34 0.21 -4.86
CA PHE A 46 -7.97 -0.10 -5.20
C PHE A 46 -7.62 -1.48 -4.66
N THR A 47 -7.18 -2.37 -5.54
CA THR A 47 -6.66 -3.68 -5.15
C THR A 47 -5.14 -3.63 -5.24
N LEU A 48 -4.48 -4.13 -4.20
CA LEU A 48 -3.02 -4.14 -4.09
C LEU A 48 -2.47 -5.55 -4.36
N ASP A 49 -1.18 -5.64 -4.67
CA ASP A 49 -0.46 -6.89 -4.93
C ASP A 49 -0.36 -7.81 -3.71
N ASN A 50 -0.40 -7.24 -2.51
CA ASN A 50 -0.50 -7.98 -1.25
C ASN A 50 -1.92 -8.50 -0.93
N GLY A 51 -2.88 -8.33 -1.85
CA GLY A 51 -4.26 -8.80 -1.73
C GLY A 51 -5.18 -7.89 -0.91
N GLN A 52 -4.68 -6.78 -0.36
CA GLN A 52 -5.51 -5.83 0.36
C GLN A 52 -6.39 -5.03 -0.60
N VAL A 53 -7.56 -4.63 -0.10
CA VAL A 53 -8.52 -3.83 -0.86
C VAL A 53 -8.87 -2.57 -0.08
N TRP A 54 -8.71 -1.44 -0.75
CA TRP A 54 -8.93 -0.12 -0.18
C TRP A 54 -9.99 0.63 -0.97
N SER A 55 -10.94 1.25 -0.29
CA SER A 55 -12.00 2.03 -0.91
C SER A 55 -11.84 3.50 -0.56
N GLN A 56 -12.05 4.36 -1.55
CA GLN A 56 -12.03 5.79 -1.38
C GLN A 56 -13.19 6.25 -0.47
N VAL A 57 -12.86 7.08 0.52
CA VAL A 57 -13.82 7.64 1.48
C VAL A 57 -14.46 8.91 0.94
N VAL A 58 -13.65 9.81 0.37
CA VAL A 58 -14.11 11.09 -0.18
C VAL A 58 -14.20 10.96 -1.70
N ALA A 59 -15.40 11.11 -2.25
CA ALA A 59 -15.61 11.04 -3.68
C ALA A 59 -14.84 12.16 -4.39
N ARG A 60 -13.94 11.78 -5.30
CA ARG A 60 -13.20 12.68 -6.18
C ARG A 60 -12.69 11.89 -7.36
N SER A 61 -12.68 12.52 -8.54
CA SER A 61 -12.01 11.97 -9.70
C SER A 61 -10.51 11.85 -9.43
N ILE A 62 -9.92 10.74 -9.84
CA ILE A 62 -8.49 10.45 -9.70
C ILE A 62 -7.95 10.15 -11.09
N ALA A 63 -7.33 11.17 -11.69
CA ALA A 63 -6.63 11.01 -12.94
C ALA A 63 -5.39 10.11 -12.76
N ASN A 64 -5.10 9.28 -13.76
CA ASN A 64 -3.89 8.45 -13.82
C ASN A 64 -3.73 7.35 -12.75
N ALA A 65 -4.78 7.04 -11.97
CA ALA A 65 -4.80 5.82 -11.16
C ALA A 65 -4.93 4.59 -12.06
N LYS A 66 -3.79 3.95 -12.37
CA LYS A 66 -3.71 2.77 -13.25
C LYS A 66 -2.95 1.64 -12.56
N PRO A 67 -3.29 0.37 -12.84
CA PRO A 67 -2.48 -0.76 -12.41
C PRO A 67 -1.01 -0.62 -12.81
N GLY A 68 -0.11 -1.17 -11.99
CA GLY A 68 1.33 -1.10 -12.19
C GLY A 68 2.03 -0.02 -11.38
N LYS A 69 1.29 0.97 -10.85
CA LYS A 69 1.84 2.05 -10.03
C LYS A 69 2.10 1.61 -8.60
N LEU A 70 3.15 2.17 -7.98
CA LEU A 70 3.35 2.04 -6.55
C LEU A 70 2.37 2.96 -5.81
N VAL A 71 1.85 2.47 -4.69
CA VAL A 71 1.01 3.23 -3.78
C VAL A 71 1.60 3.19 -2.39
N LYS A 72 1.44 4.30 -1.68
CA LYS A 72 1.79 4.41 -0.28
C LYS A 72 0.53 4.78 0.49
N ILE A 73 0.18 3.96 1.47
CA ILE A 73 -0.91 4.23 2.41
C ILE A 73 -0.29 4.57 3.75
N GLU A 74 -0.79 5.61 4.40
CA GLU A 74 -0.33 6.07 5.71
C GLU A 74 -1.53 6.22 6.63
N LYS A 75 -1.36 5.82 7.89
CA LYS A 75 -2.33 6.05 8.96
C LYS A 75 -2.16 7.49 9.44
N GLY A 76 -3.19 8.29 9.24
CA GLY A 76 -3.29 9.64 9.78
C GLY A 76 -3.82 9.67 11.21
N MET A 77 -4.02 10.88 11.72
CA MET A 77 -4.62 11.09 13.04
C MET A 77 -6.07 10.55 13.08
N PHE A 78 -6.50 10.09 14.25
CA PHE A 78 -7.85 9.55 14.50
C PHE A 78 -8.24 8.32 13.65
N GLY A 79 -7.27 7.49 13.27
CA GLY A 79 -7.53 6.25 12.53
C GLY A 79 -7.95 6.47 11.07
N SER A 80 -7.70 7.66 10.53
CA SER A 80 -7.87 7.92 9.10
C SER A 80 -6.74 7.27 8.31
N PHE A 81 -7.00 6.90 7.04
CA PHE A 81 -5.95 6.43 6.14
C PHE A 81 -5.90 7.28 4.89
N THR A 82 -4.69 7.54 4.44
CA THR A 82 -4.40 8.36 3.26
C THR A 82 -3.55 7.56 2.30
N MET A 83 -3.91 7.56 1.02
CA MET A 83 -3.20 6.90 -0.06
C MET A 83 -2.62 7.95 -1.00
N THR A 84 -1.37 7.76 -1.39
CA THR A 84 -0.72 8.43 -2.52
C THR A 84 -0.37 7.39 -3.57
N ILE A 85 -0.46 7.78 -4.85
CA ILE A 85 -0.18 6.92 -5.99
C ILE A 85 0.95 7.58 -6.78
N ASP A 86 1.97 6.82 -7.15
CA ASP A 86 3.07 7.32 -7.94
C ASP A 86 2.60 7.92 -9.28
N GLY A 87 2.97 9.18 -9.52
CA GLY A 87 2.53 9.96 -10.68
C GLY A 87 1.12 10.56 -10.59
N VAL A 88 0.45 10.46 -9.43
CA VAL A 88 -0.83 11.13 -9.16
C VAL A 88 -0.63 12.21 -8.11
N THR A 89 -1.04 13.44 -8.42
CA THR A 89 -0.94 14.55 -7.47
C THR A 89 -2.03 14.49 -6.41
N GLY A 90 -1.61 14.56 -5.15
CA GLY A 90 -2.47 14.73 -3.99
C GLY A 90 -2.75 13.45 -3.22
N ILE A 91 -3.51 13.63 -2.15
CA ILE A 91 -3.77 12.58 -1.16
C ILE A 91 -5.21 12.09 -1.27
N ILE A 92 -5.40 10.78 -1.27
CA ILE A 92 -6.71 10.14 -1.37
C ILE A 92 -7.06 9.56 -0.01
N LYS A 93 -8.15 10.04 0.62
CA LYS A 93 -8.64 9.39 1.84
C LYS A 93 -9.23 8.03 1.51
N VAL A 94 -8.74 7.00 2.15
CA VAL A 94 -9.15 5.61 1.92
C VAL A 94 -9.54 4.94 3.23
N ARG A 95 -10.28 3.85 3.12
CA ARG A 95 -10.55 2.92 4.20
C ARG A 95 -10.28 1.50 3.71
N ARG A 96 -9.80 0.64 4.60
CA ARG A 96 -9.60 -0.76 4.28
C ARG A 96 -10.96 -1.46 4.19
N VAL A 97 -11.11 -2.31 3.19
CA VAL A 97 -12.31 -3.13 2.96
C VAL A 97 -11.98 -4.63 3.07
N LYS A 98 -10.74 -5.02 2.74
CA LYS A 98 -10.22 -6.38 2.86
C LYS A 98 -8.72 -6.36 3.21
#